data_AF-A0A9W9YAD0-F1
#
_entry.id   AF-A0A9W9YAD0-F1
#
_cell.length_a   1.000
_cell.length_b   1.000
_cell.length_c   1.000
_cell.angle_alpha   90.00
_cell.angle_beta   90.00
_cell.angle_gamma   90.00
#
_symmetry.space_group_name_H-M   'P 1'
#
loop_
_entity.id
_entity.type
_entity.pdbx_description
1 polymer ?
#
loop_
_entity_poly.entity_id
_entity_poly.type
_entity_poly.pdbx_seq_one_letter_code
_entity_poly.pdbx_strand_id
1 'polypeptide(L)'
;MSSLKTGSKSAIKCQLKMSMRGHCVELPNRMSRREHFTYLFDNTTTWGSGRNKLFFHAVERRLDYIYYIFLEDDIAIKFNEATTPAMKRLSPILVFQDWLLDYEPAVGAVNYEQDREAKTVLQRRRTLCNTHRLVNDASLANPTISFNPLLNAFHAKAVTHIFPLDTRHEKVNWWLTDKYVTSVVELKFRGQALLFFPVTVEDLLHRPYPRSLYGTKAAWQGFIKGIQKQTPSQYANNVLFEKFKRDPELYVATSRTYCMNGIRHQDIAPFAHFERESVM
;
A
#
# COMPACT_ATOMS: atom_id res chain seq x y z
N MET A 1 4.23 42.27 -21.26
CA MET A 1 2.90 41.64 -21.44
C MET A 1 3.03 40.49 -22.43
N SER A 2 3.07 39.25 -21.95
CA SER A 2 2.65 38.08 -22.73
C SER A 2 2.28 36.97 -21.75
N SER A 3 0.99 36.64 -21.75
CA SER A 3 0.35 35.63 -20.91
C SER A 3 0.85 34.22 -21.27
N LEU A 4 1.39 33.50 -20.27
CA LEU A 4 1.48 32.04 -20.32
C LEU A 4 0.08 31.48 -20.09
N LYS A 5 -0.48 30.83 -21.13
CA LYS A 5 -1.66 29.99 -20.99
C LYS A 5 -1.24 28.65 -20.40
N THR A 6 -1.78 28.37 -19.22
CA THR A 6 -1.77 27.09 -18.52
C THR A 6 -2.52 26.03 -19.34
N GLY A 7 -1.83 24.95 -19.72
CA GLY A 7 -2.38 23.85 -20.51
C GLY A 7 -2.60 22.59 -19.69
N SER A 8 -3.88 22.33 -19.38
CA SER A 8 -4.55 21.03 -19.16
C SER A 8 -4.01 20.05 -18.10
N LYS A 9 -4.58 20.16 -16.89
CA LYS A 9 -4.71 19.05 -15.93
C LYS A 9 -5.92 18.17 -16.33
N SER A 10 -5.69 17.03 -16.96
CA SER A 10 -6.56 15.83 -16.83
C SER A 10 -5.96 14.66 -17.62
N ALA A 11 -5.10 13.88 -16.98
CA ALA A 11 -4.70 12.56 -17.49
C ALA A 11 -4.80 11.54 -16.35
N ILE A 12 -6.01 11.17 -15.96
CA ILE A 12 -6.23 10.01 -15.09
C ILE A 12 -6.36 8.81 -16.02
N LYS A 13 -5.28 8.02 -16.13
CA LYS A 13 -5.18 6.84 -17.00
C LYS A 13 -5.61 5.56 -16.25
N CYS A 14 -6.54 4.83 -16.88
CA CYS A 14 -6.89 3.40 -16.72
C CYS A 14 -7.03 2.84 -15.29
N GLN A 15 -8.28 2.57 -14.86
CA GLN A 15 -8.60 1.81 -13.66
C GLN A 15 -8.85 0.33 -14.02
N LEU A 16 -8.11 -0.61 -13.42
CA LEU A 16 -8.40 -2.04 -13.51
C LEU A 16 -9.28 -2.45 -12.33
N LYS A 17 -10.39 -3.16 -12.58
CA LYS A 17 -11.26 -3.73 -11.54
C LYS A 17 -11.47 -5.22 -11.84
N MET A 18 -11.14 -6.10 -10.89
CA MET A 18 -11.59 -7.50 -10.92
C MET A 18 -12.94 -7.58 -10.21
N SER A 19 -13.87 -8.38 -10.73
CA SER A 19 -15.11 -8.70 -10.03
C SER A 19 -15.21 -10.21 -9.88
N MET A 20 -15.32 -10.68 -8.64
CA MET A 20 -15.64 -12.08 -8.34
C MET A 20 -17.17 -12.24 -8.31
N ARG A 21 -17.72 -12.92 -9.33
CA ARG A 21 -19.10 -13.43 -9.47
C ARG A 21 -20.26 -12.49 -9.04
N GLY A 22 -20.95 -12.02 -10.07
CA GLY A 22 -22.37 -11.70 -10.11
C GLY A 22 -22.69 -11.34 -11.56
N HIS A 23 -23.78 -11.85 -12.14
CA HIS A 23 -24.20 -11.44 -13.49
C HIS A 23 -24.29 -9.90 -13.54
N CYS A 24 -23.32 -9.24 -14.19
CA CYS A 24 -23.48 -7.85 -14.55
C CYS A 24 -24.50 -7.81 -15.69
N VAL A 25 -25.74 -7.44 -15.39
CA VAL A 25 -26.71 -7.08 -16.44
C VAL A 25 -26.16 -5.85 -17.12
N GLU A 26 -25.61 -6.04 -18.33
CA GLU A 26 -25.13 -4.95 -19.16
C GLU A 26 -26.30 -4.00 -19.43
N LEU A 27 -26.26 -2.80 -18.87
CA LEU A 27 -27.23 -1.76 -19.23
C LEU A 27 -26.91 -1.30 -20.66
N PRO A 28 -27.86 -1.42 -21.60
CA PRO A 28 -27.64 -1.07 -23.00
C PRO A 28 -27.72 0.45 -23.11
N ASN A 29 -26.56 1.15 -23.12
CA ASN A 29 -26.33 2.49 -23.70
C ASN A 29 -25.24 3.32 -23.00
N ARG A 30 -24.05 2.76 -22.75
CA ARG A 30 -22.85 3.57 -22.44
C ARG A 30 -21.63 3.10 -23.23
N MET A 31 -21.72 3.27 -24.54
CA MET A 31 -20.72 2.84 -25.53
C MET A 31 -19.40 3.62 -25.52
N SER A 32 -19.22 4.66 -24.68
CA SER A 32 -17.97 5.45 -24.62
C SER A 32 -17.06 5.16 -23.41
N ARG A 33 -17.42 4.23 -22.52
CA ARG A 33 -16.62 3.90 -21.32
C ARG A 33 -15.78 2.63 -21.46
N ARG A 34 -15.88 1.90 -22.57
CA ARG A 34 -15.34 0.53 -22.68
C ARG A 34 -13.82 0.45 -22.88
N GLU A 35 -13.14 1.54 -23.27
CA GLU A 35 -11.70 1.50 -23.57
C GLU A 35 -10.79 1.45 -22.31
N HIS A 36 -11.29 1.87 -21.15
CA HIS A 36 -10.49 1.95 -19.92
C HIS A 36 -10.72 0.81 -18.93
N PHE A 37 -11.78 0.01 -19.11
CA PHE A 37 -12.13 -1.08 -18.20
C PHE A 37 -11.90 -2.43 -18.87
N THR A 38 -11.25 -3.33 -18.15
CA THR A 38 -11.13 -4.73 -18.53
C THR A 38 -11.70 -5.58 -17.42
N TYR A 39 -12.60 -6.49 -17.78
CA TYR A 39 -13.16 -7.46 -16.84
C TYR A 39 -12.40 -8.78 -17.00
N LEU A 40 -11.86 -9.28 -15.89
CA LEU A 40 -11.21 -10.58 -15.84
C LEU A 40 -12.07 -11.51 -14.99
N PHE A 41 -12.51 -12.61 -15.58
CA PHE A 41 -13.26 -13.65 -14.88
C PHE A 41 -12.35 -14.85 -14.64
N ASP A 42 -12.18 -15.22 -13.38
CA ASP A 42 -11.44 -16.40 -12.96
C ASP A 42 -12.03 -16.94 -11.66
N ASN A 43 -12.48 -18.20 -11.67
CA ASN A 43 -13.03 -18.87 -10.49
C ASN A 43 -11.98 -19.68 -9.72
N THR A 44 -10.73 -19.70 -10.19
CA THR A 44 -9.61 -20.42 -9.57
C THR A 44 -8.78 -19.50 -8.65
N THR A 45 -8.99 -18.19 -8.72
CA THR A 45 -8.31 -17.20 -7.88
C THR A 45 -9.07 -16.90 -6.59
N THR A 46 -8.31 -16.60 -5.54
CA THR A 46 -8.78 -15.94 -4.32
C THR A 46 -8.24 -14.51 -4.26
N TRP A 47 -8.19 -13.91 -3.08
CA TRP A 47 -7.85 -12.51 -2.88
C TRP A 47 -6.46 -12.07 -3.43
N GLY A 48 -5.38 -12.64 -2.91
CA GLY A 48 -4.00 -12.39 -3.32
C GLY A 48 -3.67 -12.95 -4.71
N SER A 49 -4.12 -14.16 -5.05
CA SER A 49 -3.96 -14.70 -6.42
C SER A 49 -4.72 -13.88 -7.47
N GLY A 50 -5.86 -13.30 -7.10
CA GLY A 50 -6.60 -12.32 -7.90
C GLY A 50 -5.81 -11.04 -8.15
N ARG A 51 -5.20 -10.48 -7.09
CA ARG A 51 -4.30 -9.33 -7.21
C ARG A 51 -3.07 -9.62 -8.07
N ASN A 52 -2.50 -10.83 -7.99
CA ASN A 52 -1.44 -11.25 -8.89
C ASN A 52 -1.91 -11.25 -10.36
N LYS A 53 -3.10 -11.79 -10.64
CA LYS A 53 -3.66 -11.79 -11.99
C LYS A 53 -3.89 -10.37 -12.53
N LEU A 54 -4.43 -9.48 -11.69
CA LEU A 54 -4.57 -8.06 -12.00
C LEU A 54 -3.23 -7.39 -12.31
N PHE A 55 -2.21 -7.65 -11.49
CA PHE A 55 -0.87 -7.10 -11.68
C PHE A 55 -0.27 -7.55 -13.02
N PHE A 56 -0.26 -8.85 -13.30
CA PHE A 56 0.30 -9.38 -14.54
C PHE A 56 -0.44 -8.85 -15.77
N HIS A 57 -1.78 -8.79 -15.72
CA HIS A 57 -2.55 -8.19 -16.80
C HIS A 57 -2.22 -6.69 -16.97
N ALA A 58 -2.03 -5.93 -15.89
CA ALA A 58 -1.65 -4.53 -15.99
C ALA A 58 -0.26 -4.35 -16.63
N VAL A 59 0.70 -5.21 -16.28
CA VAL A 59 2.06 -5.21 -16.87
C VAL A 59 2.03 -5.59 -18.35
N GLU A 60 1.23 -6.58 -18.75
CA GLU A 60 1.08 -7.02 -20.15
C GLU A 60 0.56 -5.92 -21.08
N ARG A 61 -0.20 -4.94 -20.55
CA ARG A 61 -0.67 -3.79 -21.33
C ARG A 61 0.45 -2.85 -21.77
N ARG A 62 1.67 -2.97 -21.19
CA ARG A 62 2.85 -2.13 -21.49
C ARG A 62 2.53 -0.63 -21.47
N LEU A 63 1.77 -0.21 -20.47
CA LEU A 63 1.47 1.19 -20.22
C LEU A 63 2.39 1.74 -19.14
N ASP A 64 2.81 2.99 -19.30
CA ASP A 64 3.67 3.70 -18.34
C ASP A 64 2.89 4.17 -17.12
N TYR A 65 2.41 3.22 -16.32
CA TYR A 65 1.78 3.50 -15.03
C TYR A 65 2.82 4.04 -14.05
N ILE A 66 2.50 5.13 -13.35
CA ILE A 66 3.31 5.62 -12.21
C ILE A 66 2.96 4.84 -10.95
N TYR A 67 1.67 4.53 -10.76
CA TYR A 67 1.14 3.77 -9.63
C TYR A 67 0.20 2.65 -10.08
N TYR A 68 0.28 1.53 -9.38
CA TYR A 68 -0.65 0.41 -9.45
C TYR A 68 -1.53 0.46 -8.19
N ILE A 69 -2.79 0.88 -8.35
CA ILE A 69 -3.73 1.06 -7.24
C ILE A 69 -4.66 -0.15 -7.18
N PHE A 70 -4.61 -0.89 -6.07
CA PHE A 70 -5.49 -2.01 -5.77
C PHE A 70 -6.59 -1.58 -4.81
N LEU A 71 -7.81 -2.00 -5.11
CA LEU A 71 -9.04 -1.66 -4.40
C LEU A 71 -9.87 -2.94 -4.27
N GLU A 72 -10.53 -3.13 -3.13
CA GLU A 72 -11.63 -4.11 -3.05
C GLU A 72 -12.88 -3.59 -3.76
N ASP A 73 -13.82 -4.49 -4.03
CA ASP A 73 -15.06 -4.17 -4.73
C ASP A 73 -16.19 -3.71 -3.80
N ASP A 74 -16.05 -3.91 -2.49
CA ASP A 74 -17.00 -3.65 -1.41
C ASP A 74 -16.58 -2.54 -0.45
N ILE A 75 -15.84 -1.54 -0.95
CA ILE A 75 -15.39 -0.39 -0.16
C ILE A 75 -16.14 0.90 -0.47
N ALA A 76 -16.18 1.78 0.52
CA ALA A 76 -16.44 3.21 0.33
C ALA A 76 -15.18 4.03 0.65
N ILE A 77 -14.95 5.10 -0.11
CA ILE A 77 -13.84 6.02 0.11
C ILE A 77 -14.45 7.38 0.47
N LYS A 78 -14.13 7.88 1.67
CA LYS A 78 -14.70 9.12 2.22
C LYS A 78 -13.63 10.04 2.80
N PHE A 79 -14.00 11.31 2.95
CA PHE A 79 -13.22 12.26 3.74
C PHE A 79 -13.45 12.07 5.24
N ASN A 80 -12.49 12.49 6.05
CA ASN A 80 -12.58 12.50 7.50
C ASN A 80 -12.17 13.87 8.08
N GLU A 81 -12.02 13.94 9.41
CA GLU A 81 -11.70 15.16 10.14
C GLU A 81 -10.33 15.77 9.79
N ALA A 82 -9.39 14.97 9.28
CA ALA A 82 -8.09 15.46 8.80
C ALA A 82 -8.16 16.13 7.41
N THR A 83 -9.32 16.09 6.74
CA THR A 83 -9.50 16.69 5.41
C THR A 83 -9.70 18.20 5.49
N THR A 84 -8.86 18.96 4.77
CA THR A 84 -9.02 20.42 4.65
C THR A 84 -10.14 20.82 3.68
N PRO A 85 -10.74 22.03 3.81
CA PRO A 85 -11.71 22.53 2.83
C PRO A 85 -11.18 22.60 1.40
N ALA A 86 -9.87 22.85 1.22
CA ALA A 86 -9.23 22.89 -0.09
C ALA A 86 -9.26 21.51 -0.78
N MET A 87 -9.01 20.43 -0.03
CA MET A 87 -9.06 19.05 -0.54
C MET A 87 -10.47 18.65 -0.98
N LYS A 88 -11.51 19.11 -0.27
CA LYS A 88 -12.92 18.80 -0.58
C LYS A 88 -13.42 19.35 -1.93
N ARG A 89 -12.58 20.13 -2.64
CA ARG A 89 -12.84 20.55 -4.03
C ARG A 89 -12.72 19.40 -5.04
N LEU A 90 -12.08 18.30 -4.65
CA LEU A 90 -11.94 17.08 -5.44
C LEU A 90 -12.67 15.93 -4.73
N SER A 91 -12.86 14.80 -5.43
CA SER A 91 -13.33 13.58 -4.77
C SER A 91 -12.21 12.93 -3.95
N PRO A 92 -12.52 12.12 -2.92
CA PRO A 92 -11.50 11.50 -2.06
C PRO A 92 -10.41 10.73 -2.81
N ILE A 93 -10.78 9.96 -3.84
CA ILE A 93 -9.82 9.21 -4.65
C ILE A 93 -8.89 10.13 -5.44
N LEU A 94 -9.37 11.28 -5.92
CA LEU A 94 -8.55 12.25 -6.64
C LEU A 94 -7.59 12.97 -5.70
N VAL A 95 -8.02 13.30 -4.47
CA VAL A 95 -7.11 13.86 -3.45
C VAL A 95 -5.99 12.88 -3.11
N PHE A 96 -6.32 11.59 -2.98
CA PHE A 96 -5.31 10.55 -2.76
C PHE A 96 -4.35 10.43 -3.96
N GLN A 97 -4.85 10.45 -5.19
CA GLN A 97 -4.01 10.40 -6.40
C GLN A 97 -3.11 11.62 -6.54
N ASP A 98 -3.61 12.83 -6.30
CA ASP A 98 -2.80 14.05 -6.29
C ASP A 98 -1.70 13.97 -5.22
N TRP A 99 -2.02 13.44 -4.03
CA TRP A 99 -1.04 13.21 -2.98
C TRP A 99 0.04 12.19 -3.38
N LEU A 100 -0.33 11.09 -4.07
CA LEU A 100 0.65 10.13 -4.58
C LEU A 100 1.65 10.77 -5.55
N LEU A 101 1.20 11.71 -6.39
CA LEU A 101 2.05 12.42 -7.34
C LEU A 101 2.91 13.52 -6.68
N ASP A 102 2.49 14.07 -5.53
CA ASP A 102 3.26 15.06 -4.76
C ASP A 102 4.27 14.40 -3.81
N TYR A 103 3.91 13.32 -3.13
CA TYR A 103 4.80 12.67 -2.16
C TYR A 103 5.66 11.57 -2.78
N GLU A 104 5.18 10.93 -3.83
CA GLU A 104 5.80 9.80 -4.52
C GLU A 104 6.32 8.68 -3.57
N PRO A 105 5.50 8.16 -2.63
CA PRO A 105 5.94 7.06 -1.77
C PRO A 105 6.08 5.74 -2.55
N ALA A 106 6.95 4.83 -2.10
CA ALA A 106 7.01 3.47 -2.62
C ALA A 106 5.65 2.75 -2.47
N VAL A 107 4.98 2.97 -1.33
CA VAL A 107 3.63 2.50 -1.06
C VAL A 107 2.79 3.62 -0.44
N GLY A 108 1.68 3.95 -1.07
CA GLY A 108 0.66 4.82 -0.48
C GLY A 108 -0.52 4.00 0.05
N ALA A 109 -0.90 4.26 1.28
CA ALA A 109 -2.10 3.70 1.90
C ALA A 109 -2.97 4.83 2.47
N VAL A 110 -4.24 4.52 2.77
CA VAL A 110 -5.18 5.46 3.40
C VAL A 110 -5.65 4.90 4.73
N ASN A 111 -6.22 5.75 5.58
CA ASN A 111 -6.74 5.34 6.86
C ASN A 111 -7.88 4.31 6.71
N TYR A 112 -7.75 3.13 7.29
CA TYR A 112 -8.90 2.23 7.44
C TYR A 112 -9.70 2.53 8.72
N GLU A 113 -11.02 2.70 8.57
CA GLU A 113 -11.89 3.11 9.68
C GLU A 113 -11.92 2.11 10.84
N GLN A 114 -12.09 0.81 10.53
CA GLN A 114 -12.27 -0.22 11.57
C GLN A 114 -10.98 -0.42 12.39
N ASP A 115 -9.82 -0.43 11.73
CA ASP A 115 -8.51 -0.62 12.41
C ASP A 115 -7.96 0.68 13.02
N ARG A 116 -8.62 1.83 12.80
CA ARG A 116 -8.21 3.15 13.27
C ARG A 116 -6.72 3.42 12.98
N GLU A 117 -6.28 3.09 11.77
CA GLU A 117 -4.86 3.01 11.44
C GLU A 117 -4.11 4.32 11.67
N ALA A 118 -4.71 5.45 11.29
CA ALA A 118 -4.14 6.77 11.53
C ALA A 118 -3.89 7.00 13.03
N LYS A 119 -4.86 6.65 13.89
CA LYS A 119 -4.74 6.75 15.34
C LYS A 119 -3.61 5.86 15.86
N THR A 120 -3.50 4.63 15.34
CA THR A 120 -2.44 3.68 15.72
C THR A 120 -1.05 4.19 15.33
N VAL A 121 -0.88 4.69 14.10
CA VAL A 121 0.39 5.28 13.63
C VAL A 121 0.78 6.48 14.49
N LEU A 122 -0.15 7.41 14.74
CA LEU A 122 0.08 8.59 15.57
C LEU A 122 0.43 8.21 17.02
N GLN A 123 -0.26 7.22 17.60
CA GLN A 123 0.03 6.74 18.95
C GLN A 123 1.42 6.11 19.04
N ARG A 124 1.79 5.25 18.09
CA ARG A 124 3.12 4.63 18.04
C ARG A 124 4.22 5.67 17.90
N ARG A 125 4.01 6.69 17.07
CA ARG A 125 4.97 7.80 16.93
C ARG A 125 5.15 8.56 18.24
N ARG A 126 4.07 8.83 18.98
CA ARG A 126 4.12 9.49 20.29
C ARG A 126 4.87 8.66 21.33
N THR A 127 4.61 7.35 21.41
CA THR A 127 5.17 6.49 22.45
C THR A 127 6.58 6.02 22.18
N LEU A 128 6.94 5.75 20.91
CA LEU A 128 8.22 5.14 20.57
C LEU A 128 9.33 6.19 20.36
N CYS A 129 9.00 7.36 19.84
CA CYS A 129 10.02 8.24 19.24
C CYS A 129 10.65 9.25 20.21
N ASN A 130 10.30 9.22 21.51
CA ASN A 130 10.79 10.17 22.53
C ASN A 130 10.71 11.64 22.13
N THR A 131 9.79 11.97 21.22
CA THR A 131 9.64 13.29 20.65
C THR A 131 8.39 13.95 21.21
N HIS A 132 8.46 14.40 22.46
CA HIS A 132 7.46 15.34 23.01
C HIS A 132 7.32 16.60 22.13
N ARG A 133 8.30 16.89 21.26
CA ARG A 133 8.32 18.02 20.32
C ARG A 133 7.73 17.78 18.92
N LEU A 134 7.50 16.53 18.48
CA LEU A 134 6.96 16.25 17.12
C LEU A 134 5.43 16.08 17.09
N VAL A 135 4.74 16.25 18.21
CA VAL A 135 3.30 15.95 18.34
C VAL A 135 2.39 17.11 17.90
N ASN A 136 2.95 18.14 17.25
CA ASN A 136 2.18 19.21 16.61
C ASN A 136 1.94 18.96 15.10
N ASP A 137 2.16 17.74 14.60
CA ASP A 137 2.25 17.50 13.16
C ASP A 137 0.89 17.66 12.44
N ALA A 138 0.72 18.81 11.80
CA ALA A 138 -0.19 19.04 10.67
C ALA A 138 0.19 18.19 9.42
N SER A 139 0.96 17.12 9.61
CA SER A 139 1.40 16.25 8.52
C SER A 139 0.20 15.48 7.96
N LEU A 140 0.09 15.49 6.64
CA LEU A 140 -0.95 14.79 5.91
C LEU A 140 -0.72 13.28 5.84
N ALA A 141 0.52 12.83 6.08
CA ALA A 141 0.88 11.42 6.05
C ALA A 141 2.08 11.13 6.96
N ASN A 142 2.19 9.90 7.42
CA ASN A 142 3.37 9.44 8.16
C ASN A 142 3.84 8.06 7.70
N PRO A 143 5.14 7.75 7.86
CA PRO A 143 5.65 6.41 7.65
C PRO A 143 4.92 5.37 8.49
N THR A 144 4.61 4.24 7.85
CA THR A 144 3.99 3.09 8.48
C THR A 144 4.62 1.80 7.96
N ILE A 145 4.53 0.75 8.77
CA ILE A 145 4.82 -0.64 8.39
C ILE A 145 3.55 -1.51 8.45
N SER A 146 2.43 -0.95 8.89
CA SER A 146 1.15 -1.66 8.98
C SER A 146 0.09 -0.83 8.27
N PHE A 147 -0.50 -1.41 7.23
CA PHE A 147 -1.56 -0.78 6.46
C PHE A 147 -2.47 -1.86 5.90
N ASN A 148 -3.77 -1.62 5.96
CA ASN A 148 -4.78 -2.56 5.55
C ASN A 148 -4.81 -2.64 4.02
N PRO A 149 -5.04 -3.83 3.44
CA PRO A 149 -4.90 -3.94 2.01
C PRO A 149 -6.11 -3.46 1.20
N LEU A 150 -7.21 -2.99 1.82
CA LEU A 150 -8.42 -2.53 1.12
C LEU A 150 -8.16 -1.48 0.03
N LEU A 151 -7.19 -0.59 0.26
CA LEU A 151 -6.74 0.42 -0.70
C LEU A 151 -5.23 0.62 -0.56
N ASN A 152 -4.47 0.13 -1.55
CA ASN A 152 -3.02 0.37 -1.61
C ASN A 152 -2.62 0.83 -3.00
N ALA A 153 -1.70 1.79 -3.05
CA ALA A 153 -1.05 2.24 -4.26
C ALA A 153 0.44 1.87 -4.20
N PHE A 154 0.92 1.10 -5.16
CA PHE A 154 2.33 0.72 -5.29
C PHE A 154 2.96 1.50 -6.43
N HIS A 155 4.04 2.22 -6.15
CA HIS A 155 4.77 2.93 -7.22
C HIS A 155 5.39 1.93 -8.18
N ALA A 156 5.51 2.28 -9.47
CA ALA A 156 6.05 1.38 -10.51
C ALA A 156 7.48 0.90 -10.21
N LYS A 157 8.31 1.75 -9.58
CA LYS A 157 9.64 1.39 -9.08
C LYS A 157 9.63 0.37 -7.92
N ALA A 158 8.52 0.23 -7.20
CA ALA A 158 8.41 -0.67 -6.04
C ALA A 158 7.60 -1.94 -6.34
N VAL A 159 6.56 -1.84 -7.17
CA VAL A 159 5.56 -2.89 -7.38
C VAL A 159 6.18 -4.21 -7.87
N THR A 160 7.19 -4.15 -8.75
CA THR A 160 7.87 -5.33 -9.31
C THR A 160 8.77 -6.05 -8.29
N HIS A 161 9.09 -5.39 -7.18
CA HIS A 161 9.80 -6.00 -6.06
C HIS A 161 8.87 -6.61 -5.00
N ILE A 162 7.57 -6.28 -5.07
CA ILE A 162 6.51 -6.70 -4.14
C ILE A 162 5.66 -7.81 -4.76
N PHE A 163 5.31 -7.69 -6.04
CA PHE A 163 4.55 -8.67 -6.78
C PHE A 163 5.47 -9.66 -7.53
N PRO A 164 5.04 -10.93 -7.70
CA PRO A 164 3.79 -11.49 -7.20
C PRO A 164 3.74 -11.62 -5.68
N LEU A 165 2.54 -11.48 -5.14
CA LEU A 165 2.20 -11.78 -3.75
C LEU A 165 2.39 -13.27 -3.47
N ASP A 166 2.83 -13.61 -2.27
CA ASP A 166 2.91 -14.99 -1.81
C ASP A 166 1.52 -15.53 -1.45
N THR A 167 1.06 -16.50 -2.23
CA THR A 167 -0.29 -17.06 -2.13
C THR A 167 -0.35 -18.43 -1.47
N ARG A 168 0.78 -18.96 -0.97
CA ARG A 168 0.86 -20.34 -0.46
C ARG A 168 -0.08 -20.62 0.71
N HIS A 169 -0.50 -19.57 1.42
CA HIS A 169 -1.32 -19.67 2.61
C HIS A 169 -2.75 -19.13 2.43
N GLU A 170 -3.18 -18.73 1.22
CA GLU A 170 -4.50 -18.11 1.00
C GLU A 170 -5.68 -19.02 1.37
N LYS A 171 -5.51 -20.34 1.27
CA LYS A 171 -6.56 -21.29 1.69
C LYS A 171 -6.76 -21.35 3.21
N VAL A 172 -5.80 -20.82 3.97
CA VAL A 172 -5.75 -20.91 5.44
C VAL A 172 -5.97 -19.55 6.09
N ASN A 173 -5.27 -18.53 5.59
CA ASN A 173 -5.30 -17.18 6.14
C ASN A 173 -4.94 -16.12 5.09
N TRP A 174 -5.89 -15.25 4.74
CA TRP A 174 -5.63 -14.15 3.81
C TRP A 174 -4.70 -13.08 4.36
N TRP A 175 -4.68 -12.87 5.69
CA TRP A 175 -3.79 -11.91 6.34
C TRP A 175 -2.31 -12.24 6.14
N LEU A 176 -1.94 -13.48 5.85
CA LEU A 176 -0.55 -13.83 5.56
C LEU A 176 -0.04 -13.20 4.26
N THR A 177 -0.92 -12.94 3.30
CA THR A 177 -0.56 -12.21 2.08
C THR A 177 -0.19 -10.74 2.41
N ASP A 178 -0.96 -10.11 3.30
CA ASP A 178 -0.64 -8.78 3.84
C ASP A 178 0.69 -8.78 4.64
N LYS A 179 0.93 -9.82 5.44
CA LYS A 179 2.20 -9.96 6.19
C LYS A 179 3.40 -10.12 5.27
N TYR A 180 3.24 -10.82 4.15
CA TYR A 180 4.25 -10.86 3.11
C TYR A 180 4.54 -9.46 2.53
N VAL A 181 3.51 -8.71 2.13
CA VAL A 181 3.67 -7.33 1.60
C VAL A 181 4.37 -6.44 2.61
N THR A 182 3.89 -6.43 3.86
CA THR A 182 4.49 -5.71 4.98
C THR A 182 5.99 -6.04 5.12
N SER A 183 6.35 -7.33 5.06
CA SER A 183 7.73 -7.75 5.16
C SER A 183 8.60 -7.29 4.00
N VAL A 184 8.10 -7.40 2.76
CA VAL A 184 8.85 -6.93 1.58
C VAL A 184 9.07 -5.43 1.64
N VAL A 185 8.01 -4.68 1.96
CA VAL A 185 8.03 -3.22 2.00
C VAL A 185 8.97 -2.72 3.09
N GLU A 186 8.93 -3.28 4.29
CA GLU A 186 9.87 -2.91 5.35
C GLU A 186 11.31 -3.25 4.99
N LEU A 187 11.58 -4.45 4.47
CA LEU A 187 12.96 -4.90 4.23
C LEU A 187 13.59 -4.33 2.97
N LYS A 188 12.80 -3.88 1.99
CA LYS A 188 13.29 -3.26 0.75
C LYS A 188 13.15 -1.75 0.75
N PHE A 189 12.06 -1.20 1.28
CA PHE A 189 11.67 0.20 1.13
C PHE A 189 11.36 0.86 2.48
N ARG A 190 12.07 0.47 3.54
CA ARG A 190 11.87 0.98 4.91
C ARG A 190 11.67 2.50 4.93
N GLY A 191 10.58 2.93 5.59
CA GLY A 191 10.21 4.34 5.71
C GLY A 191 9.51 4.96 4.50
N GLN A 192 9.37 4.24 3.38
CA GLN A 192 8.74 4.74 2.15
C GLN A 192 7.30 4.25 1.93
N ALA A 193 6.74 3.52 2.89
CA ALA A 193 5.30 3.30 2.97
C ALA A 193 4.67 4.37 3.84
N LEU A 194 3.76 5.17 3.27
CA LEU A 194 3.14 6.30 3.93
C LEU A 194 1.62 6.09 4.05
N LEU A 195 1.09 6.33 5.25
CA LEU A 195 -0.34 6.34 5.51
C LEU A 195 -0.87 7.78 5.36
N PHE A 196 -1.70 8.03 4.35
CA PHE A 196 -2.34 9.31 4.10
C PHE A 196 -3.61 9.45 4.98
N PHE A 197 -3.60 10.43 5.88
CA PHE A 197 -4.64 10.59 6.89
C PHE A 197 -5.96 11.20 6.41
N PRO A 198 -5.99 12.17 5.47
CA PRO A 198 -7.25 12.84 5.10
C PRO A 198 -8.32 11.94 4.48
N VAL A 199 -7.94 10.82 3.89
CA VAL A 199 -8.88 9.90 3.23
C VAL A 199 -9.04 8.65 4.07
N THR A 200 -10.30 8.21 4.24
CA THR A 200 -10.65 6.97 4.91
C THR A 200 -11.25 5.99 3.91
N VAL A 201 -10.86 4.72 4.03
CA VAL A 201 -11.57 3.59 3.41
C VAL A 201 -12.43 2.88 4.45
N GLU A 202 -13.63 2.50 4.05
CA GLU A 202 -14.57 1.68 4.81
C GLU A 202 -14.78 0.36 4.08
N ASP A 203 -14.90 -0.73 4.83
CA ASP A 203 -15.34 -2.03 4.31
C ASP A 203 -16.84 -2.19 4.58
N LEU A 204 -17.63 -2.26 3.50
CA LEU A 204 -19.09 -2.26 3.58
C LEU A 204 -19.67 -3.66 3.81
N LEU A 205 -19.00 -4.71 3.36
CA LEU A 205 -19.52 -6.08 3.40
C LEU A 205 -18.67 -7.02 4.25
N HIS A 206 -17.34 -6.84 4.25
CA HIS A 206 -16.37 -7.68 4.95
C HIS A 206 -16.70 -9.17 4.83
N ARG A 207 -16.75 -9.66 3.58
CA ARG A 207 -17.21 -11.02 3.25
C ARG A 207 -16.39 -12.08 4.01
N PRO A 208 -16.97 -13.26 4.32
CA PRO A 208 -16.22 -14.32 5.00
C PRO A 208 -14.99 -14.77 4.20
N TYR A 209 -13.85 -14.91 4.88
CA TYR A 209 -12.60 -15.42 4.31
C TYR A 209 -11.84 -16.33 5.30
N PRO A 210 -10.91 -17.17 4.81
CA PRO A 210 -10.01 -17.95 5.66
C PRO A 210 -9.15 -17.06 6.57
N ARG A 211 -9.23 -17.29 7.88
CA ARG A 211 -8.60 -16.46 8.92
C ARG A 211 -7.94 -17.27 10.05
N SER A 212 -7.46 -18.47 9.75
CA SER A 212 -6.83 -19.32 10.76
C SER A 212 -5.52 -18.71 11.24
N LEU A 213 -5.36 -18.57 12.55
CA LEU A 213 -4.14 -18.03 13.16
C LEU A 213 -3.05 -19.09 13.33
N TYR A 214 -3.37 -20.36 13.12
CA TYR A 214 -2.41 -21.45 13.30
C TYR A 214 -1.25 -21.33 12.31
N GLY A 215 -0.02 -21.33 12.84
CA GLY A 215 1.19 -21.25 12.03
C GLY A 215 1.53 -19.85 11.49
N THR A 216 0.76 -18.80 11.82
CA THR A 216 0.98 -17.44 11.31
C THR A 216 2.40 -16.94 11.55
N LYS A 217 2.92 -17.07 12.79
CA LYS A 217 4.28 -16.64 13.13
C LYS A 217 5.34 -17.37 12.29
N ALA A 218 5.19 -18.69 12.14
CA ALA A 218 6.14 -19.50 11.36
C ALA A 218 6.11 -19.15 9.86
N ALA A 219 4.91 -18.95 9.29
CA ALA A 219 4.75 -18.52 7.91
C ALA A 219 5.37 -17.14 7.67
N TRP A 220 5.11 -16.18 8.56
CA TRP A 220 5.67 -14.83 8.48
C TRP A 220 7.20 -14.83 8.58
N GLN A 221 7.76 -15.61 9.51
CA GLN A 221 9.21 -15.86 9.58
C GLN A 221 9.76 -16.48 8.29
N GLY A 222 9.00 -17.37 7.66
CA GLY A 222 9.31 -17.96 6.36
C GLY A 222 9.42 -16.92 5.25
N PHE A 223 8.49 -15.96 5.19
CA PHE A 223 8.55 -14.84 4.24
C PHE A 223 9.82 -14.01 4.42
N ILE A 224 10.14 -13.62 5.67
CA ILE A 224 11.33 -12.82 5.99
C ILE A 224 12.61 -13.56 5.58
N LYS A 225 12.71 -14.87 5.87
CA LYS A 225 13.83 -15.71 5.42
C LYS A 225 13.93 -15.77 3.89
N GLY A 226 12.79 -15.86 3.20
CA GLY A 226 12.75 -15.84 1.73
C GLY A 226 13.28 -14.53 1.14
N ILE A 227 12.87 -13.40 1.71
CA ILE A 227 13.34 -12.06 1.31
C ILE A 227 14.84 -11.92 1.58
N GLN A 228 15.32 -12.37 2.76
CA GLN A 228 16.74 -12.35 3.12
C GLN A 228 17.60 -13.11 2.10
N LYS A 229 17.15 -14.26 1.60
CA LYS A 229 17.88 -15.05 0.59
C LYS A 229 17.99 -14.35 -0.77
N GLN A 230 17.06 -13.46 -1.11
CA GLN A 230 17.05 -12.70 -2.36
C GLN A 230 17.76 -11.33 -2.22
N THR A 231 18.21 -11.00 -1.02
CA THR A 231 18.84 -9.72 -0.73
C THR A 231 20.30 -9.74 -1.22
N PRO A 232 20.83 -8.62 -1.77
CA PRO A 232 22.25 -8.51 -2.12
C PRO A 232 23.16 -8.95 -0.96
N SER A 233 24.24 -9.67 -1.26
CA SER A 233 25.09 -10.30 -0.26
C SER A 233 25.64 -9.32 0.79
N GLN A 234 25.94 -8.09 0.38
CA GLN A 234 26.39 -7.00 1.26
C GLN A 234 25.37 -6.62 2.35
N TYR A 235 24.08 -6.90 2.17
CA TYR A 235 23.02 -6.61 3.13
C TYR A 235 22.44 -7.86 3.81
N ALA A 236 22.81 -9.06 3.36
CA ALA A 236 22.20 -10.32 3.82
C ALA A 236 22.33 -10.56 5.34
N ASN A 237 23.38 -10.00 5.96
CA ASN A 237 23.64 -10.11 7.39
C ASN A 237 23.19 -8.88 8.20
N ASN A 238 22.40 -7.97 7.61
CA ASN A 238 21.90 -6.80 8.32
C ASN A 238 21.02 -7.22 9.51
N VAL A 239 21.24 -6.58 10.67
CA VAL A 239 20.54 -6.88 11.93
C VAL A 239 19.02 -6.72 11.85
N LEU A 240 18.52 -5.94 10.87
CA LEU A 240 17.10 -5.75 10.61
C LEU A 240 16.39 -7.09 10.33
N PHE A 241 17.01 -7.97 9.52
CA PHE A 241 16.44 -9.29 9.21
C PHE A 241 16.27 -10.13 10.47
N GLU A 242 17.28 -10.19 11.33
CA GLU A 242 17.22 -10.95 12.57
C GLU A 242 16.20 -10.36 13.55
N LYS A 243 16.19 -9.03 13.73
CA LYS A 243 15.22 -8.35 14.60
C LYS A 243 13.78 -8.61 14.14
N PHE A 244 13.51 -8.48 12.85
CA PHE A 244 12.16 -8.67 12.30
C PHE A 244 11.74 -10.15 12.36
N LYS A 245 12.63 -11.07 11.96
CA LYS A 245 12.36 -12.51 11.99
C LYS A 245 12.15 -13.06 13.40
N ARG A 246 12.86 -12.56 14.41
CA ARG A 246 12.76 -13.07 15.79
C ARG A 246 11.32 -12.99 16.31
N ASP A 247 10.69 -11.85 16.13
CA ASP A 247 9.29 -11.66 16.48
C ASP A 247 8.62 -10.63 15.54
N PRO A 248 7.99 -11.10 14.44
CA PRO A 248 7.44 -10.19 13.44
C PRO A 248 6.31 -9.28 13.95
N GLU A 249 5.47 -9.81 14.83
CA GLU A 249 4.35 -9.07 15.43
C GLU A 249 4.89 -7.96 16.34
N LEU A 250 5.80 -8.30 17.25
CA LEU A 250 6.43 -7.32 18.12
C LEU A 250 7.23 -6.29 17.32
N TYR A 251 7.92 -6.72 16.26
CA TYR A 251 8.64 -5.82 15.37
C TYR A 251 7.71 -4.80 14.73
N VAL A 252 6.59 -5.22 14.12
CA VAL A 252 5.59 -4.29 13.55
C VAL A 252 5.00 -3.37 14.61
N ALA A 253 4.80 -3.86 15.84
CA ALA A 253 4.25 -3.05 16.93
C ALA A 253 5.23 -1.98 17.45
N THR A 254 6.54 -2.23 17.38
CA THR A 254 7.59 -1.41 18.01
C THR A 254 8.61 -0.83 17.03
N SER A 255 8.38 -0.97 15.72
CA SER A 255 9.34 -0.58 14.69
C SER A 255 9.74 0.89 14.77
N ARG A 256 11.02 1.16 14.52
CA ARG A 256 11.53 2.53 14.37
C ARG A 256 11.07 3.20 13.07
N THR A 257 10.44 2.47 12.15
CA THR A 257 9.81 3.03 10.94
C THR A 257 8.82 4.14 11.27
N TYR A 258 8.02 4.02 12.35
CA TYR A 258 7.10 5.09 12.77
C TYR A 258 7.78 6.41 13.19
N CYS A 259 9.08 6.33 13.53
CA CYS A 259 9.89 7.48 13.92
C CYS A 259 10.60 8.15 12.75
N MET A 260 10.54 7.56 11.55
CA MET A 260 11.11 8.16 10.36
C MET A 260 10.26 9.36 9.91
N ASN A 261 10.84 10.22 9.07
CA ASN A 261 10.12 11.31 8.44
C ASN A 261 9.66 10.86 7.04
N GLY A 262 8.45 11.26 6.65
CA GLY A 262 8.00 11.11 5.27
C GLY A 262 8.70 12.14 4.39
N ILE A 263 9.61 11.69 3.52
CA ILE A 263 10.34 12.56 2.60
C ILE A 263 9.63 12.53 1.25
N ARG A 264 9.22 13.70 0.75
CA ARG A 264 8.63 13.84 -0.59
C ARG A 264 9.67 13.56 -1.66
N HIS A 265 9.27 12.90 -2.75
CA HIS A 265 10.14 12.58 -3.89
C HIS A 265 11.43 11.84 -3.49
N GLN A 266 11.37 11.06 -2.40
CA GLN A 266 12.48 10.21 -2.02
C GLN A 266 12.68 9.15 -3.10
N ASP A 267 13.92 8.93 -3.54
CA ASP A 267 14.16 7.90 -4.55
C ASP A 267 13.78 6.51 -4.03
N ILE A 268 13.05 5.79 -4.89
CA ILE A 268 12.50 4.47 -4.61
C ILE A 268 13.49 3.45 -5.16
N ALA A 269 14.44 3.09 -4.31
CA ALA A 269 15.45 2.09 -4.58
C ALA A 269 15.41 1.00 -3.48
N PRO A 270 15.31 -0.29 -3.84
CA PRO A 270 15.29 -1.37 -2.85
C PRO A 270 16.63 -1.41 -2.09
N PHE A 271 16.55 -1.60 -0.78
CA PHE A 271 17.68 -1.75 0.15
C PHE A 271 18.53 -0.49 0.38
N ALA A 272 18.25 0.64 -0.28
CA ALA A 272 19.00 1.90 -0.13
C ALA A 272 18.95 2.52 1.28
N HIS A 273 18.13 2.00 2.19
CA HIS A 273 18.11 2.41 3.59
C HIS A 273 19.22 1.74 4.41
N PHE A 274 19.73 0.57 3.99
CA PHE A 274 20.84 -0.09 4.67
C PHE A 274 22.15 0.68 4.55
N GLU A 275 22.38 1.35 3.43
CA GLU A 275 23.57 2.21 3.22
C GLU A 275 23.57 3.41 4.15
N ARG A 276 22.38 3.98 4.43
CA ARG A 276 22.21 5.12 5.32
C ARG A 276 22.38 4.76 6.80
N GLU A 277 22.08 3.51 7.15
CA GLU A 277 22.26 3.00 8.52
C GLU A 277 23.71 2.57 8.81
N SER A 278 24.55 2.31 7.79
CA SER A 278 25.98 2.00 7.96
C SER A 278 26.90 3.21 8.17
N VAL A 279 26.36 4.43 8.04
CA VAL A 279 27.10 5.71 8.16
C VAL A 279 26.75 6.47 9.46
N MET A 280 25.89 5.89 10.32
CA MET A 280 25.60 6.35 11.68
C MET A 280 26.19 5.39 12.71
#